data_AF-A0A938QZ96-F1
#
_entry.id   AF-A0A938QZ96-F1
#
_cell.length_a   1.000
_cell.length_b   1.000
_cell.length_c   1.000
_cell.angle_alpha   90.00
_cell.angle_beta   90.00
_cell.angle_gamma   90.00
#
_symmetry.space_group_name_H-M   'P 1'
#
loop_
_entity.id
_entity.type
_entity.pdbx_description
1 polymer ?
#
loop_
_entity_poly.entity_id
_entity_poly.type
_entity_poly.pdbx_seq_one_letter_code
_entity_poly.pdbx_strand_id
1 'polypeptide(L)' 'GATTSFRGETVKLFNAAFVPQAHSAQPGEILEVSPKGLKLAVLEGAVLVSRFRTKDLGKVKAEEFIQANNPQVGEKFGV' A
#
# COMPACT_ATOMS: atom_id res chain seq x y z
N GLY A 1 8.47 -9.42 4.62
CA GLY A 1 7.32 -8.88 3.88
C GLY A 1 6.16 -8.79 4.83
N ALA A 2 5.44 -7.68 4.86
CA ALA A 2 4.27 -7.50 5.72
C ALA A 2 3.04 -8.12 5.05
N THR A 3 2.06 -8.57 5.82
CA THR A 3 0.77 -9.07 5.29
C THR A 3 -0.33 -8.13 5.77
N THR A 4 -1.22 -7.74 4.87
CA THR A 4 -2.37 -6.89 5.15
C THR A 4 -3.59 -7.38 4.38
N SER A 5 -4.78 -6.92 4.72
CA SER A 5 -5.97 -7.03 3.88
C SER A 5 -6.19 -5.74 3.08
N PHE A 6 -6.74 -5.85 1.88
CA PHE A 6 -7.23 -4.74 1.06
C PHE A 6 -8.52 -5.18 0.38
N ARG A 7 -9.63 -4.47 0.61
CA ARG A 7 -10.96 -4.80 0.05
C ARG A 7 -11.37 -6.28 0.23
N GLY A 8 -11.03 -6.89 1.37
CA GLY A 8 -11.31 -8.30 1.65
C GLY A 8 -10.31 -9.31 1.06
N GLU A 9 -9.32 -8.86 0.28
CA GLU A 9 -8.24 -9.71 -0.22
C GLU A 9 -6.99 -9.62 0.65
N THR A 10 -6.28 -10.74 0.82
CA THR A 10 -4.99 -10.73 1.51
C THR A 10 -3.88 -10.31 0.55
N VAL A 11 -3.19 -9.21 0.88
CA VAL A 11 -2.09 -8.65 0.11
C VAL A 11 -0.82 -8.65 0.96
N LYS A 12 0.29 -9.13 0.40
CA LYS A 12 1.61 -9.03 1.03
C LYS A 12 2.40 -7.87 0.44
N LEU A 13 2.94 -7.04 1.33
CA LEU A 13 3.72 -5.85 1.00
C LEU A 13 5.22 -6.19 1.04
N PHE A 14 5.93 -5.80 -0.01
CA PHE A 14 7.37 -6.02 -0.18
C PHE A 14 8.06 -4.73 -0.60
N ASN A 15 9.35 -4.64 -0.30
CA ASN A 15 10.18 -3.48 -0.62
C ASN A 15 9.54 -2.17 -0.12
N ALA A 16 9.21 -2.19 1.18
CA ALA A 16 8.66 -1.08 1.90
C ALA A 16 9.79 -0.19 2.42
N ALA A 17 9.69 1.12 2.19
CA ALA A 17 10.62 2.12 2.66
C ALA A 17 9.87 3.11 3.57
N PHE A 18 10.42 3.38 4.75
CA PHE A 18 9.87 4.40 5.62
C PHE A 18 10.20 5.79 5.08
N VAL A 19 9.22 6.67 5.10
CA VAL A 19 9.30 8.06 4.64
C VAL A 19 8.84 8.93 5.81
N PRO A 20 9.74 9.69 6.45
CA PRO A 20 9.38 10.63 7.50
C PRO A 20 8.59 11.78 6.88
N GLN A 21 7.27 11.61 6.84
CA GLN A 21 6.32 12.57 6.27
C GLN A 21 5.18 12.76 7.26
N ALA A 22 5.02 13.97 7.78
CA ALA A 22 3.88 14.30 8.63
C ALA A 22 2.58 14.20 7.83
N HIS A 23 1.57 13.55 8.40
CA HIS A 23 0.23 13.49 7.87
C HIS A 23 -0.79 13.40 9.02
N SER A 24 -2.02 13.80 8.74
CA SER A 24 -3.14 13.67 9.68
C SER A 24 -4.03 12.46 9.38
N ALA A 25 -3.67 11.66 8.37
CA ALA A 25 -4.41 10.46 7.97
C ALA A 25 -4.29 9.34 9.00
N GLN A 26 -5.26 8.42 9.00
CA GLN A 26 -5.26 7.29 9.92
C GLN A 26 -4.19 6.25 9.54
N PRO A 27 -3.58 5.54 10.50
CA PRO A 27 -2.69 4.43 10.20
C PRO A 27 -3.38 3.39 9.30
N GLY A 28 -2.72 3.04 8.19
CA GLY A 28 -3.22 2.13 7.15
C GLY A 28 -3.89 2.83 5.96
N GLU A 29 -4.12 4.14 6.02
CA GLU A 29 -4.73 4.93 4.94
C GLU A 29 -3.73 5.19 3.80
N ILE A 30 -4.20 5.17 2.56
CA ILE A 30 -3.39 5.48 1.38
C ILE A 30 -3.28 7.00 1.24
N LEU A 31 -2.06 7.51 1.35
CA LEU A 31 -1.75 8.93 1.16
C LEU A 31 -1.50 9.27 -0.30
N GLU A 32 -0.85 8.37 -1.03
CA GLU A 32 -0.45 8.60 -2.41
C GLU A 32 -0.41 7.28 -3.17
N VAL A 33 -0.94 7.30 -4.39
CA VAL A 33 -0.87 6.19 -5.33
C VAL A 33 -0.01 6.66 -6.49
N SER A 34 1.15 6.04 -6.66
CA SER A 34 2.05 6.36 -7.77
C SER A 34 2.54 5.08 -8.45
N PRO A 35 2.91 5.16 -9.74
CA PRO A 35 3.55 4.03 -10.44
C PRO A 35 4.81 3.52 -9.71
N LYS A 36 5.49 4.41 -8.97
CA LYS A 36 6.70 4.07 -8.19
C LYS A 36 6.38 3.28 -6.91
N GLY A 37 5.16 3.37 -6.39
CA GLY A 37 4.75 2.79 -5.12
C GLY A 37 3.50 3.45 -4.51
N LEU A 38 2.88 2.76 -3.56
CA LEU A 38 1.82 3.32 -2.72
C LEU A 38 2.42 3.83 -1.41
N LYS A 39 2.09 5.06 -1.01
CA LYS A 39 2.39 5.58 0.32
C LYS A 39 1.23 5.30 1.26
N LEU A 40 1.53 4.63 2.35
CA LEU A 40 0.59 4.32 3.42
C LEU A 40 0.93 5.17 4.64
N ALA A 41 -0.09 5.78 5.24
CA ALA A 41 -0.01 6.45 6.52
C ALA A 41 0.32 5.45 7.63
N VAL A 42 1.26 5.78 8.50
CA VAL A 42 1.54 5.07 9.75
C VAL A 42 1.58 6.05 10.92
N LEU A 43 1.69 5.55 12.15
CA LEU A 43 1.57 6.40 13.35
C LEU A 43 2.50 7.62 13.35
N GLU A 44 3.72 7.48 12.86
CA GLU A 44 4.72 8.56 12.84
C GLU A 44 5.40 8.71 11.48
N GLY A 45 4.63 8.75 10.40
CA GLY A 45 5.18 8.97 9.05
C GLY A 45 4.48 8.14 7.99
N ALA A 46 5.07 8.02 6.82
CA ALA A 46 4.53 7.22 5.75
C ALA A 46 5.42 6.00 5.46
N VAL A 47 4.84 4.96 4.88
CA VAL A 47 5.56 3.81 4.33
C VAL A 47 5.27 3.72 2.84
N LEU A 48 6.31 3.86 2.03
CA LEU A 48 6.25 3.68 0.58
C LEU A 48 6.46 2.21 0.24
N VAL A 49 5.46 1.56 -0.33
CA VAL A 49 5.53 0.16 -0.77
C VAL A 49 5.57 0.12 -2.29
N SER A 50 6.60 -0.53 -2.84
CA SER A 50 6.82 -0.60 -4.29
C SER A 50 6.50 -1.97 -4.91
N ARG A 51 6.31 -3.02 -4.08
CA ARG A 51 5.93 -4.36 -4.55
C ARG A 51 4.83 -4.98 -3.71
N PHE A 52 3.92 -5.65 -4.39
CA PHE A 52 2.74 -6.25 -3.81
C PHE A 52 2.68 -7.71 -4.21
N ARG A 53 2.06 -8.53 -3.37
CA ARG A 53 1.73 -9.90 -3.73
C ARG A 53 0.29 -10.18 -3.34
N THR A 54 -0.56 -10.31 -4.34
CA THR A 54 -1.95 -10.76 -4.15
C THR A 54 -2.01 -12.27 -4.34
N LYS A 55 -3.14 -12.87 -3.95
CA LYS A 55 -3.37 -14.31 -4.14
C LYS A 55 -3.51 -14.63 -5.63
N ASP A 56 -4.17 -13.76 -6.38
CA ASP A 56 -4.56 -13.98 -7.77
C ASP A 56 -3.45 -13.63 -8.78
N LEU A 57 -2.67 -12.57 -8.53
CA LEU A 57 -1.64 -12.09 -9.47
C LEU A 57 -0.21 -12.52 -9.10
N GLY A 58 0.00 -13.08 -7.91
CA GLY A 58 1.34 -13.37 -7.43
C GLY A 58 2.11 -12.09 -7.11
N LYS A 59 3.45 -12.10 -7.22
CA LYS A 59 4.32 -10.98 -6.81
C LYS A 59 4.51 -9.98 -7.97
N VAL A 60 3.85 -8.84 -7.87
CA VAL A 60 3.79 -7.79 -8.89
C VAL A 60 4.38 -6.46 -8.40
N LYS A 61 4.69 -5.56 -9.33
CA LYS A 61 5.10 -4.18 -9.00
C LYS A 61 3.89 -3.32 -8.61
N ALA A 62 4.16 -2.14 -8.05
CA ALA A 62 3.13 -1.15 -7.73
C ALA A 62 2.24 -0.80 -8.94
N GLU A 63 2.83 -0.57 -10.11
CA GLU A 63 2.10 -0.24 -11.35
C GLU A 63 1.04 -1.29 -11.70
N GLU A 64 1.46 -2.56 -11.73
CA GLU A 64 0.60 -3.71 -12.02
C GLU A 64 -0.49 -3.86 -10.95
N PHE A 65 -0.14 -3.68 -9.67
CA PHE A 65 -1.11 -3.70 -8.58
C PHE A 65 -2.16 -2.59 -8.72
N ILE A 66 -1.73 -1.39 -9.09
CA ILE A 66 -2.61 -0.23 -9.29
C ILE A 66 -3.55 -0.47 -10.46
N GLN A 67 -3.04 -1.00 -11.58
CA GLN A 67 -3.87 -1.32 -12.73
C GLN A 67 -4.93 -2.38 -12.41
N ALA A 68 -4.56 -3.40 -11.63
CA ALA A 68 -5.47 -4.49 -11.30
C ALA A 68 -6.51 -4.12 -10.24
N ASN A 69 -6.11 -3.37 -9.20
CA ASN A 69 -6.95 -3.12 -8.02
C ASN A 69 -7.54 -1.70 -8.00
N ASN A 70 -7.00 -0.79 -8.81
CA ASN A 70 -7.34 0.63 -8.84
C ASN A 70 -7.50 1.25 -7.44
N PRO A 71 -6.45 1.15 -6.58
CA PRO A 71 -6.48 1.70 -5.23
C PRO A 71 -6.58 3.23 -5.30
N GLN A 72 -7.34 3.81 -4.38
CA GLN A 72 -7.53 5.26 -4.30
C GLN A 72 -6.96 5.84 -3.01
N VAL A 73 -6.55 7.11 -3.08
CA VAL A 73 -6.15 7.89 -1.92
C VAL A 73 -7.33 8.00 -0.96
N GLY A 74 -7.09 7.78 0.33
CA GLY A 74 -8.12 7.71 1.37
C GLY A 74 -8.65 6.30 1.65
N GLU A 75 -8.35 5.30 0.82
CA GLU A 75 -8.66 3.90 1.16
C GLU A 75 -7.72 3.36 2.23
N LYS A 76 -8.19 2.35 2.98
CA LYS A 76 -7.46 1.79 4.12
C LYS A 76 -7.09 0.33 3.91
N PHE A 77 -5.85 0.00 4.23
CA PHE A 77 -5.36 -1.38 4.36
C PHE A 77 -5.59 -1.89 5.80
N GLY A 78 -5.94 -3.17 5.94
CA GLY A 78 -6.12 -3.83 7.23
C GLY A 78 -7.56 -3.86 7.75
N VAL A 79 -8.55 -3.66 6.86
CA VAL A 79 -9.98 -3.84 7.15
C VAL A 79 -10.42 -5.26 6.78
#